data_AF-A0A938DLL7-F1
#
_entry.id   AF-A0A938DLL7-F1
#
_cell.length_a   1.000
_cell.length_b   1.000
_cell.length_c   1.000
_cell.angle_alpha   90.00
_cell.angle_beta   90.00
_cell.angle_gamma   90.00
#
_symmetry.space_group_name_H-M   'P 1'
#
loop_
_entity.id
_entity.type
_entity.pdbx_description
1 polymer ?
#
loop_
_entity_poly.entity_id
_entity_poly.type
_entity_poly.pdbx_seq_one_letter_code
_entity_poly.pdbx_strand_id
1 'polypeptide(L)'
;MGRIRGNSSAGAQGPMQFIPSSWAAYGAGGDVNDNRDAILAAGRYLKAAGGPADMAKAIFAYNHDSGYVTAVESYARNLLADPRAYEGYYHWQVYYRTVDGAVLLPEGYTTGGTIGPRSLPPT
;
A
#
# COMPACT_ATOMS: atom_id res chain seq x y z
N MET A 1 -0.25 8.42 9.65
CA MET A 1 0.81 7.62 10.30
C MET A 1 0.84 6.28 9.59
N GLY A 2 1.79 5.89 8.74
CA GLY A 2 3.24 6.05 8.77
C GLY A 2 3.89 4.66 8.61
N ARG A 3 3.57 3.94 7.52
CA ARG A 3 4.11 2.61 7.22
C ARG A 3 5.13 2.76 6.09
N ILE A 4 6.41 2.78 6.45
CA ILE A 4 7.59 2.87 5.56
C ILE A 4 7.48 4.00 4.52
N ARG A 5 8.03 5.19 4.83
CA ARG A 5 8.45 6.10 3.76
C ARG A 5 9.63 5.42 3.07
N GLY A 6 9.35 4.60 2.06
CA GLY A 6 10.35 4.17 1.11
C GLY A 6 10.99 5.45 0.59
N ASN A 7 12.29 5.59 0.79
CA ASN A 7 13.03 6.80 0.47
C ASN A 7 13.01 6.96 -1.07
N SER A 8 11.93 7.50 -1.63
CA SER A 8 11.91 7.88 -3.04
C SER A 8 12.77 9.12 -3.15
N SER A 9 13.98 8.97 -3.69
CA SER A 9 14.84 10.08 -4.11
C SER A 9 14.12 11.09 -5.03
N ALA A 10 12.97 10.71 -5.59
CA ALA A 10 12.14 11.49 -6.49
C ALA A 10 11.04 12.35 -5.82
N GLY A 11 10.93 12.38 -4.48
CA GLY A 11 10.01 13.31 -3.78
C GLY A 11 8.53 12.91 -3.83
N ALA A 12 8.22 11.62 -3.68
CA ALA A 12 6.86 11.09 -3.71
C ALA A 12 5.95 11.69 -2.60
N GLN A 13 4.68 11.93 -2.92
CA GLN A 13 3.70 12.66 -2.09
C GLN A 13 2.39 11.88 -1.90
N GLY A 14 1.71 12.14 -0.79
CA GLY A 14 0.38 11.62 -0.52
C GLY A 14 0.30 10.12 -0.20
N PRO A 15 -0.91 9.61 0.09
CA PRO A 15 -1.14 8.22 0.49
C PRO A 15 -0.89 7.22 -0.65
N MET A 16 -0.96 7.67 -1.91
CA MET A 16 -0.65 6.86 -3.09
C MET A 16 0.81 7.03 -3.55
N GLN A 17 1.63 7.81 -2.84
CA GLN A 17 3.06 8.01 -3.15
C GLN A 17 3.32 8.51 -4.60
N PHE A 18 2.59 9.53 -5.05
CA PHE A 18 2.75 10.11 -6.37
C PHE A 18 4.05 10.91 -6.51
N ILE A 19 4.78 10.71 -7.61
CA ILE A 19 5.81 11.67 -8.05
C ILE A 19 5.15 12.97 -8.53
N PRO A 20 5.69 14.17 -8.24
CA PRO A 20 5.03 15.45 -8.55
C PRO A 20 4.58 15.60 -10.02
N SER A 21 5.38 15.12 -10.98
CA SER A 21 5.04 15.16 -12.40
C SER A 21 3.84 14.28 -12.76
N SER A 22 3.71 13.11 -12.12
CA SER A 22 2.57 12.22 -12.29
C SER A 22 1.32 12.81 -11.62
N TRP A 23 1.46 13.42 -10.45
CA TRP A 23 0.35 14.15 -9.82
C TRP A 23 -0.15 15.29 -10.71
N ALA A 24 0.76 16.08 -11.30
CA ALA A 24 0.36 17.15 -12.21
C ALA A 24 -0.44 16.64 -13.42
N ALA A 25 -0.14 15.44 -13.92
CA ALA A 25 -0.86 14.83 -15.05
C ALA A 25 -2.22 14.22 -14.66
N TYR A 26 -2.32 13.60 -13.48
CA TYR A 26 -3.46 12.75 -13.13
C TYR A 26 -4.29 13.24 -11.93
N GLY A 27 -3.79 14.19 -11.16
CA GLY A 27 -4.43 14.72 -9.94
C GLY A 27 -5.71 15.54 -10.19
N ALA A 28 -5.94 15.97 -11.43
CA ALA A 28 -7.18 16.65 -11.85
C ALA A 28 -7.57 17.87 -10.99
N GLY A 29 -6.59 18.58 -10.44
CA GLY A 29 -6.79 19.75 -9.57
C GLY A 29 -7.18 19.44 -8.13
N GLY A 30 -7.16 18.17 -7.71
CA GLY A 30 -7.42 17.75 -6.33
C GLY A 30 -6.25 18.00 -5.37
N ASP A 31 -6.37 17.46 -4.15
CA ASP A 31 -5.31 17.45 -3.14
C ASP A 31 -4.60 16.08 -3.12
N VAL A 32 -3.28 16.08 -3.31
CA VAL A 32 -2.45 14.86 -3.28
C VAL A 32 -2.50 14.16 -1.92
N ASN A 33 -2.82 14.88 -0.84
CA ASN A 33 -2.92 14.33 0.51
C ASN A 33 -4.33 13.87 0.88
N ASP A 34 -5.35 14.23 0.09
CA ASP A 34 -6.69 13.69 0.26
C ASP A 34 -6.77 12.27 -0.30
N ASN A 35 -7.26 11.32 0.51
CA ASN A 35 -7.30 9.92 0.13
C ASN A 35 -8.17 9.69 -1.12
N ARG A 36 -9.30 10.39 -1.23
CA ARG A 36 -10.23 10.20 -2.34
C ARG A 36 -9.62 10.72 -3.64
N ASP A 37 -9.04 11.92 -3.61
CA ASP A 37 -8.40 12.51 -4.78
C ASP A 37 -7.19 11.69 -5.22
N ALA A 38 -6.36 11.24 -4.28
CA ALA A 38 -5.22 10.38 -4.57
C ALA A 38 -5.63 9.04 -5.20
N ILE A 39 -6.67 8.38 -4.69
CA ILE A 39 -7.18 7.12 -5.25
C ILE A 39 -7.74 7.33 -6.66
N LEU A 40 -8.50 8.41 -6.89
CA LEU A 40 -9.04 8.73 -8.21
C LEU A 40 -7.91 9.03 -9.21
N ALA A 41 -6.87 9.75 -8.80
CA ALA A 41 -5.70 9.99 -9.63
C ALA A 41 -4.97 8.68 -9.98
N ALA A 42 -4.82 7.75 -9.02
CA ALA A 42 -4.22 6.44 -9.27
C ALA A 42 -5.04 5.64 -10.29
N GLY A 43 -6.37 5.67 -10.19
CA GLY A 43 -7.26 5.06 -11.19
C GLY A 43 -7.08 5.66 -12.60
N ARG A 44 -6.93 6.99 -12.71
CA ARG A 44 -6.65 7.65 -14.00
C ARG A 44 -5.30 7.25 -14.57
N TYR A 45 -4.26 7.21 -13.73
CA TYR A 45 -2.94 6.73 -14.13
C TYR A 45 -3.02 5.31 -14.69
N LEU A 46 -3.62 4.38 -13.93
CA LEU A 46 -3.71 2.96 -14.33
C LEU A 46 -4.46 2.81 -15.65
N LYS A 47 -5.54 3.58 -15.85
CA LYS A 47 -6.27 3.61 -17.11
C LYS A 47 -5.40 4.11 -18.27
N ALA A 48 -4.65 5.18 -18.07
CA ALA A 48 -3.73 5.72 -19.08
C ALA A 48 -2.59 4.73 -19.41
N ALA A 49 -2.17 3.91 -18.44
CA ALA A 49 -1.14 2.90 -18.61
C ALA A 49 -1.63 1.60 -19.29
N GLY A 50 -2.94 1.47 -19.60
CA GLY A 50 -3.52 0.33 -20.32
C GLY A 50 -4.49 -0.51 -19.49
N GLY A 51 -4.73 -0.17 -18.23
CA GLY A 51 -5.81 -0.78 -17.44
C GLY A 51 -7.20 -0.39 -17.98
N PRO A 52 -8.22 -1.25 -17.83
CA PRO A 52 -8.16 -2.60 -17.25
C PRO A 52 -7.75 -3.70 -18.24
N ALA A 53 -7.48 -3.38 -19.52
CA ALA A 53 -7.15 -4.38 -20.54
C ALA A 53 -5.86 -5.13 -20.23
N ASP A 54 -4.88 -4.46 -19.63
CA ASP A 54 -3.63 -5.04 -19.14
C ASP A 54 -3.26 -4.43 -17.78
N MET A 55 -3.80 -5.03 -16.70
CA MET A 55 -3.54 -4.57 -15.34
C MET A 55 -2.10 -4.83 -14.89
N ALA A 56 -1.47 -5.92 -15.31
CA ALA A 56 -0.08 -6.23 -14.97
C ALA A 56 0.85 -5.12 -15.49
N LYS A 57 0.71 -4.75 -16.76
CA LYS A 57 1.45 -3.64 -17.36
C LYS A 57 1.16 -2.31 -16.68
N ALA A 58 -0.10 -2.03 -16.37
CA ALA A 58 -0.48 -0.76 -15.73
C ALA A 58 0.11 -0.62 -14.32
N ILE A 59 0.11 -1.70 -13.52
CA ILE A 59 0.72 -1.74 -12.19
C ILE A 59 2.25 -1.62 -12.32
N PHE A 60 2.86 -2.30 -13.29
CA PHE A 60 4.30 -2.20 -13.53
C PHE A 60 4.74 -0.79 -13.93
N ALA A 61 3.95 -0.08 -14.73
CA ALA A 61 4.23 1.32 -15.08
C ALA A 61 4.21 2.21 -13.82
N TYR A 62 3.27 1.95 -12.91
CA TYR A 62 3.16 2.67 -11.63
C TYR A 62 4.37 2.39 -10.73
N ASN A 63 4.78 1.12 -10.64
CA ASN A 63 5.92 0.66 -9.86
C ASN A 63 6.65 -0.44 -10.63
N HIS A 64 7.88 -0.17 -11.06
CA HIS A 64 8.71 -1.02 -11.93
C HIS A 64 9.29 -2.27 -11.22
N ASP A 65 8.51 -2.89 -10.34
CA ASP A 65 8.85 -4.09 -9.59
C ASP A 65 7.85 -5.20 -9.92
N SER A 66 8.33 -6.29 -10.54
CA SER A 66 7.50 -7.45 -10.90
C SER A 66 6.96 -8.22 -9.70
N GLY A 67 7.68 -8.22 -8.57
CA GLY A 67 7.20 -8.77 -7.30
C GLY A 67 6.05 -7.94 -6.73
N TYR A 68 6.13 -6.62 -6.86
CA TYR A 68 5.03 -5.71 -6.50
C TYR A 68 3.77 -5.98 -7.34
N VAL A 69 3.92 -6.13 -8.66
CA VAL A 69 2.81 -6.50 -9.57
C VAL A 69 2.16 -7.80 -9.11
N THR A 70 2.97 -8.84 -8.88
CA THR A 70 2.48 -10.16 -8.45
C THR A 70 1.71 -10.08 -7.13
N ALA A 71 2.22 -9.32 -6.16
CA ALA A 71 1.57 -9.14 -4.87
C ALA A 71 0.21 -8.42 -5.00
N VAL A 72 0.16 -7.31 -5.73
CA VAL A 72 -1.07 -6.52 -5.93
C VAL A 72 -2.14 -7.35 -6.66
N GLU A 73 -1.75 -8.08 -7.72
CA GLU A 73 -2.68 -8.97 -8.42
C GLU A 73 -3.20 -10.08 -7.51
N SER A 74 -2.37 -10.63 -6.62
CA SER A 74 -2.78 -11.66 -5.68
C SER A 74 -3.80 -11.13 -4.67
N TYR A 75 -3.57 -9.94 -4.11
CA TYR A 75 -4.54 -9.27 -3.24
C TYR A 75 -5.85 -8.97 -3.98
N ALA A 76 -5.78 -8.45 -5.20
CA ALA A 76 -6.95 -8.15 -6.00
C ALA A 76 -7.78 -9.42 -6.30
N ARG A 77 -7.13 -10.52 -6.68
CA ARG A 77 -7.79 -11.81 -6.89
C ARG A 77 -8.50 -12.30 -5.64
N ASN A 78 -7.85 -12.20 -4.48
CA ASN A 78 -8.45 -12.60 -3.20
C ASN A 78 -9.66 -11.73 -2.82
N LEU A 79 -9.55 -10.40 -2.96
CA LEU A 79 -10.64 -9.47 -2.69
C LEU A 79 -11.85 -9.66 -3.63
N LEU A 80 -11.59 -10.02 -4.89
CA LEU A 80 -12.65 -10.34 -5.86
C LEU A 80 -13.33 -11.68 -5.56
N ALA A 81 -12.57 -12.67 -5.08
CA ALA A 81 -13.10 -13.98 -4.71
C ALA A 81 -13.89 -13.96 -3.40
N ASP A 82 -13.45 -13.16 -2.42
CA ASP A 82 -14.12 -13.00 -1.13
C ASP A 82 -14.02 -11.54 -0.64
N PRO A 83 -15.12 -10.76 -0.69
CA PRO A 83 -15.15 -9.42 -0.14
C PRO A 83 -14.79 -9.34 1.36
N ARG A 84 -14.97 -10.42 2.13
CA ARG A 84 -14.55 -10.48 3.55
C ARG A 84 -13.04 -10.54 3.71
N ALA A 85 -12.29 -10.89 2.67
CA ALA A 85 -10.83 -10.79 2.67
C ALA A 85 -10.36 -9.35 2.95
N TYR A 86 -11.18 -8.34 2.65
CA TYR A 86 -10.90 -6.96 3.02
C TYR A 86 -10.75 -6.80 4.53
N GLU A 87 -11.62 -7.41 5.34
CA GLU A 87 -11.50 -7.32 6.80
C GLU A 87 -10.23 -8.02 7.28
N GLY A 88 -9.86 -9.14 6.66
CA GLY A 88 -8.59 -9.82 6.91
C GLY A 88 -7.38 -8.92 6.65
N TYR A 89 -7.34 -8.22 5.50
CA TYR A 89 -6.25 -7.30 5.18
C TYR A 89 -6.27 -6.02 6.02
N TYR A 90 -7.46 -5.49 6.32
CA TYR A 90 -7.62 -4.30 7.14
C TYR A 90 -7.17 -4.54 8.58
N HIS A 91 -7.46 -5.71 9.13
CA HIS A 91 -7.03 -6.13 10.46
C HIS A 91 -5.66 -6.83 10.48
N TRP A 92 -4.98 -6.97 9.33
CA TRP A 92 -3.68 -7.62 9.29
C TRP A 92 -2.65 -6.76 10.02
N GLN A 93 -2.27 -7.23 11.21
CA GLN A 93 -1.31 -6.54 12.05
C GLN A 93 0.11 -6.72 11.51
N VAL A 94 0.91 -5.65 11.54
CA VAL A 94 2.32 -5.69 11.09
C VAL A 94 3.15 -6.44 12.13
N TYR A 95 3.61 -7.65 11.78
CA TYR A 95 4.60 -8.38 12.58
C TYR A 95 6.01 -7.98 12.13
N TYR A 96 6.81 -7.44 13.06
CA TYR A 96 8.23 -7.18 12.84
C TYR A 96 9.04 -8.38 13.35
N ARG A 97 9.93 -8.93 12.51
CA ARG A 97 10.84 -10.01 12.90
C ARG A 97 12.07 -9.39 13.57
N THR A 98 12.21 -9.55 14.88
CA THR A 98 13.43 -9.17 15.62
C THR A 98 14.29 -10.41 15.87
N VAL A 99 15.52 -10.20 16.38
CA VAL A 99 16.43 -11.29 16.78
C VAL A 99 15.86 -12.17 17.92
N ASP A 100 14.87 -11.66 18.66
CA ASP A 100 14.26 -12.31 19.82
C ASP A 100 12.84 -12.88 19.54
N GLY A 101 12.33 -12.77 18.31
CA GLY A 101 11.02 -13.30 17.92
C GLY A 101 10.18 -12.35 17.06
N ALA A 102 9.02 -12.82 16.59
CA ALA A 102 8.06 -11.96 15.88
C ALA A 102 7.33 -11.08 16.90
N VAL A 103 7.51 -9.76 16.81
CA VAL A 103 6.83 -8.77 17.65
C VAL A 103 5.67 -8.17 16.88
N LEU A 104 4.50 -8.17 17.52
CA LEU A 104 3.31 -7.51 17.01
C LEU A 104 3.39 -6.01 17.25
N LEU A 105 3.34 -5.20 16.18
CA LEU A 105 3.19 -3.75 16.32
C LEU A 105 1.70 -3.39 16.18
N PRO A 106 1.00 -3.01 17.26
CA PRO A 106 -0.36 -2.51 17.16
C PRO A 106 -0.38 -1.19 16.37
N GLU A 107 -1.53 -0.89 15.77
CA GLU A 107 -1.74 0.39 15.10
C GLU A 107 -1.52 1.55 16.09
N GLY A 108 -0.70 2.52 15.71
CA GLY A 108 -0.39 3.69 16.55
C GLY A 108 0.92 3.63 17.35
N TYR A 109 1.79 2.64 17.14
CA TYR A 109 3.10 2.59 17.81
C TYR A 109 3.97 3.83 17.49
N THR A 110 4.40 4.52 18.54
CA THR A 110 5.43 5.57 18.52
C THR A 110 6.69 5.07 19.22
N THR A 111 7.86 5.40 18.68
CA THR A 111 9.16 4.95 19.22
C THR A 111 9.31 5.41 20.68
N GLY A 112 9.22 4.48 21.63
CA GLY A 112 9.33 4.75 23.07
C GLY A 112 8.37 3.95 23.98
N GLY A 113 7.36 3.27 23.42
CA GLY A 113 6.48 2.39 24.20
C GLY A 113 7.07 1.01 24.45
N THR A 114 7.11 0.56 25.71
CA THR A 114 7.54 -0.81 26.05
C THR A 114 6.54 -1.83 25.52
N ILE A 115 6.98 -2.76 24.67
CA ILE A 115 6.16 -3.87 24.19
C ILE A 115 6.38 -5.07 25.12
N GLY A 116 5.34 -5.51 25.82
CA GLY A 116 5.35 -6.75 26.60
C GLY A 116 5.15 -7.98 25.72
N PRO A 117 5.80 -9.13 26.02
CA PRO A 117 5.63 -10.34 25.22
C PRO A 117 4.20 -10.88 25.37
N ARG A 118 3.50 -11.08 24.25
CA ARG A 118 2.23 -11.81 24.23
C ARG A 118 2.39 -13.05 23.36
N SER A 119 2.12 -14.21 23.95
CA SER A 119 2.20 -15.51 23.30
C SER A 119 1.21 -15.64 22.14
N LEU A 120 1.64 -16.33 21.07
CA LEU A 120 0.82 -16.70 19.92
C LEU A 120 -0.35 -17.60 20.35
N PRO A 121 -1.55 -17.49 19.76
CA PRO A 121 -2.58 -18.51 19.89
C PRO A 121 -2.13 -19.81 19.20
N PRO A 122 -2.48 -21.00 19.75
CA PRO A 122 -2.07 -22.28 19.18
C PRO A 122 -2.73 -22.54 17.82
N THR A 123 -1.99 -23.29 16.99
CA THR A 123 -2.29 -23.69 15.61
C THR A 123 -3.55 -24.53 15.46
#